data_AF-A0A7W7TZ49-F1
#
_entry.id   AF-A0A7W7TZ49-F1
#
_cell.length_a   1.000
_cell.length_b   1.000
_cell.length_c   1.000
_cell.angle_alpha   90.00
_cell.angle_beta   90.00
_cell.angle_gamma   90.00
#
_symmetry.space_group_name_H-M   'P 1'
#
loop_
_entity.id
_entity.type
_entity.pdbx_description
1 polymer ?
#
loop_
_entity_poly.entity_id
_entity_poly.type
_entity_poly.pdbx_seq_one_letter_code
_entity_poly.pdbx_strand_id
1 'polypeptide(L)'
;MNTVSAAENLAAGVWQSGLAQVVGGLVVVAVLIGAVWLGFRISDRESKKPKPEEQPHRPDTDALPGEVEEYRKPSEMPQTDGEHRLMPYQLKNAGEASTDPPTEEKRKWGGISSGGFGSGGTGHGD
;
A
#
# COMPACT_ATOMS: atom_id res chain seq x y z
N MET A 1 -2.33 63.91 12.85
CA MET A 1 -2.99 63.01 11.87
C MET A 1 -2.80 61.61 12.40
N ASN A 2 -3.89 61.00 12.88
CA ASN A 2 -3.83 59.78 13.67
C ASN A 2 -3.78 58.58 12.72
N THR A 3 -2.60 57.99 12.57
CA THR A 3 -2.31 56.85 11.68
C THR A 3 -3.21 55.63 11.94
N VAL A 4 -3.69 55.49 13.17
CA VAL A 4 -4.64 54.44 13.58
C VAL A 4 -5.97 54.56 12.83
N SER A 5 -6.48 55.79 12.64
CA SER A 5 -7.75 56.02 11.94
C SER A 5 -7.66 55.72 10.44
N ALA A 6 -6.49 55.92 9.83
CA ALA A 6 -6.27 55.54 8.43
C ALA A 6 -6.24 54.01 8.27
N ALA A 7 -5.58 53.30 9.18
CA ALA A 7 -5.53 51.84 9.17
C ALA A 7 -6.92 51.20 9.40
N GLU A 8 -7.72 51.76 10.32
CA GLU A 8 -9.09 51.29 10.59
C GLU A 8 -10.03 51.50 9.39
N ASN A 9 -9.94 52.66 8.73
CA ASN A 9 -10.75 52.94 7.53
C ASN A 9 -10.33 52.06 6.33
N LEU A 10 -9.04 51.78 6.17
CA LEU A 10 -8.54 50.85 5.15
C LEU A 10 -8.96 49.41 5.46
N ALA A 11 -8.85 48.99 6.72
CA ALA A 11 -9.30 47.66 7.15
C ALA A 11 -10.80 47.49 6.87
N ALA A 12 -11.64 48.44 7.28
CA ALA A 12 -13.09 48.40 7.02
C ALA A 12 -13.43 48.28 5.53
N GLY A 13 -12.72 49.02 4.65
CA GLY A 13 -12.92 48.94 3.20
C GLY A 13 -12.39 47.64 2.55
N VAL A 14 -11.35 47.03 3.11
CA VAL A 14 -10.77 45.76 2.61
C VAL A 14 -11.71 44.57 2.85
N TRP A 15 -12.45 44.57 3.96
CA TRP A 15 -13.46 43.54 4.24
C TRP A 15 -14.70 43.66 3.34
N GLN A 16 -15.10 44.87 2.94
CA GLN A 16 -16.27 45.09 2.07
C GLN A 16 -15.97 44.94 0.57
N SER A 17 -14.72 45.13 0.13
CA SER A 17 -14.31 45.07 -1.28
C SER A 17 -14.00 43.67 -1.81
N GLY A 18 -14.08 42.63 -0.95
CA GLY A 18 -13.75 41.25 -1.32
C GLY A 18 -12.25 40.97 -1.46
N LEU A 19 -11.39 41.98 -1.36
CA LEU A 19 -9.93 41.82 -1.40
C LEU A 19 -9.42 40.91 -0.28
N ALA A 20 -10.02 40.99 0.91
CA ALA A 20 -9.71 40.09 2.03
C ALA A 20 -9.91 38.61 1.66
N GLN A 21 -10.95 38.29 0.87
CA GLN A 21 -11.25 36.92 0.48
C GLN A 21 -10.24 36.39 -0.56
N VAL A 22 -9.79 37.26 -1.48
CA VAL A 22 -8.74 36.93 -2.45
C VAL A 22 -7.40 36.68 -1.75
N VAL A 23 -7.02 37.57 -0.83
CA VAL A 23 -5.79 37.42 -0.03
C VAL A 23 -5.88 36.17 0.84
N GLY A 24 -7.02 35.92 1.48
CA GLY A 24 -7.26 34.71 2.26
C GLY A 24 -7.10 33.44 1.42
N GLY A 25 -7.69 33.40 0.21
CA GLY A 25 -7.52 32.29 -0.73
C GLY A 25 -6.07 32.07 -1.14
N LEU A 26 -5.33 33.15 -1.45
CA LEU A 26 -3.90 33.09 -1.78
C LEU A 26 -3.07 32.53 -0.61
N VAL A 27 -3.37 32.93 0.62
CA VAL A 27 -2.69 32.41 1.81
C VAL A 27 -2.95 30.90 1.95
N VAL A 28 -4.19 30.45 1.79
CA VAL A 28 -4.53 29.02 1.86
C VAL A 28 -3.78 28.23 0.77
N VAL A 29 -3.77 28.73 -0.47
CA VAL A 29 -3.04 28.09 -1.59
C VAL A 29 -1.55 28.01 -1.29
N ALA A 30 -0.94 29.08 -0.78
CA ALA A 30 0.48 29.09 -0.42
C ALA A 30 0.82 28.07 0.68
N VAL A 31 -0.04 27.95 1.69
CA VAL A 31 0.11 26.94 2.75
C VAL A 31 0.02 25.52 2.19
N LEU A 32 -0.95 25.24 1.30
CA LEU A 32 -1.11 23.92 0.69
C LEU A 32 0.10 23.54 -0.18
N ILE A 33 0.60 24.48 -0.99
CA ILE A 33 1.81 24.28 -1.79
C ILE A 33 3.01 24.00 -0.87
N GLY A 34 3.16 24.76 0.21
CA GLY A 34 4.22 24.55 1.19
C GLY A 34 4.16 23.17 1.85
N ALA A 35 2.97 22.69 2.19
CA ALA A 35 2.77 21.36 2.76
C ALA A 35 3.17 20.24 1.78
N VAL A 36 2.76 20.34 0.51
CA VAL A 36 3.14 19.37 -0.53
C VAL A 36 4.65 19.39 -0.77
N TRP A 37 5.25 20.58 -0.87
CA TRP A 37 6.70 20.73 -1.05
C TRP A 37 7.49 20.15 0.12
N LEU A 38 7.03 20.35 1.35
CA LEU A 38 7.64 19.74 2.54
C LEU A 38 7.54 18.20 2.50
N GLY A 39 6.41 17.66 2.04
CA GLY A 39 6.25 16.22 1.82
C GLY A 39 7.27 15.66 0.82
N PHE A 40 7.47 16.34 -0.31
CA PHE A 40 8.49 15.95 -1.29
C PHE A 40 9.91 16.08 -0.73
N ARG A 41 10.21 17.17 -0.01
CA ARG A 41 11.51 17.38 0.66
C ARG A 41 11.86 16.25 1.63
N ILE A 42 10.86 15.71 2.34
CA ILE A 42 11.05 14.59 3.26
C ILE A 42 11.25 13.28 2.49
N SER A 43 10.44 13.03 1.45
CA SER A 43 10.55 11.83 0.60
C SER A 43 11.90 11.75 -0.13
N ASP A 44 12.49 12.89 -0.52
CA ASP A 44 13.82 12.94 -1.15
C ASP A 44 14.97 12.47 -0.24
N ARG A 45 14.73 12.33 1.07
CA ARG A 45 15.72 11.75 2.00
C ARG A 45 15.70 10.23 2.02
N GLU A 46 14.66 9.62 1.46
CA GLU A 46 14.58 8.18 1.27
C GLU A 46 15.31 7.78 0.00
N SER A 47 15.73 6.51 -0.10
CA SER A 47 16.27 5.96 -1.32
C SER A 47 15.28 6.15 -2.46
N LYS A 48 15.75 6.67 -3.60
CA LYS A 48 14.91 6.88 -4.78
C LYS A 48 14.18 5.58 -5.13
N LYS A 49 12.88 5.66 -5.41
CA LYS A 49 12.12 4.52 -5.93
C LYS A 49 12.85 3.96 -7.15
N PRO A 50 13.01 2.63 -7.25
CA PRO A 50 13.71 2.02 -8.37
C PRO A 50 13.04 2.46 -9.67
N LYS A 51 13.86 2.89 -10.64
CA LYS A 51 13.33 3.26 -11.95
C LYS A 51 12.76 2.02 -12.66
N PRO A 52 11.86 2.17 -13.65
CA PRO A 52 11.37 1.03 -14.42
C PRO A 52 12.50 0.18 -15.03
N GLU A 53 13.59 0.82 -15.42
CA GLU A 53 14.76 0.13 -15.99
C GLU A 53 15.60 -0.59 -14.93
N GLU A 54 15.51 -0.17 -13.67
CA GLU A 54 16.15 -0.81 -12.51
C GLU A 54 15.27 -1.94 -11.93
N GLN A 55 14.03 -2.09 -12.39
CA GLN A 55 13.20 -3.23 -12.02
C GLN A 55 13.78 -4.52 -12.60
N PRO A 56 13.62 -5.66 -11.91
CA PRO A 56 13.99 -6.95 -12.46
C PRO A 56 13.29 -7.18 -13.81
N HIS A 57 14.08 -7.19 -14.88
CA HIS A 57 13.59 -7.57 -16.20
C HIS A 57 13.51 -9.08 -16.32
N ARG A 58 12.61 -9.55 -17.18
CA ARG A 58 12.59 -10.95 -17.54
C ARG A 58 13.94 -11.32 -18.19
N PRO A 59 14.51 -12.49 -17.87
CA PRO A 59 15.69 -12.98 -18.58
C PRO A 59 15.44 -13.00 -20.10
N ASP A 60 16.49 -12.83 -20.91
CA ASP A 60 16.47 -12.87 -22.39
C ASP A 60 16.16 -14.27 -22.96
N THR A 61 15.38 -15.06 -22.24
CA THR A 61 14.87 -16.36 -22.67
C THR A 61 13.42 -16.21 -23.10
N ASP A 62 13.12 -16.69 -24.31
CA ASP A 62 11.76 -16.69 -24.88
C ASP A 62 10.80 -17.65 -24.12
N ALA A 63 11.35 -18.47 -23.21
CA ALA A 63 10.58 -19.33 -22.32
C ALA A 63 9.73 -18.49 -21.35
N LEU A 64 8.41 -18.72 -21.33
CA LEU A 64 7.51 -18.22 -20.28
C LEU A 64 8.13 -18.53 -18.91
N PRO A 65 8.05 -17.61 -17.92
CA PRO A 65 8.44 -17.95 -16.56
C PRO A 65 7.59 -19.18 -16.22
N GLY A 66 8.26 -20.29 -15.89
CA GLY A 66 7.56 -21.50 -15.54
C GLY A 66 6.56 -21.23 -14.41
N GLU A 67 5.55 -22.09 -14.28
CA GLU A 67 4.70 -22.08 -13.10
C GLU A 67 5.59 -22.37 -11.88
N VAL A 68 5.78 -21.35 -11.04
CA VAL A 68 6.44 -21.51 -9.75
C VAL A 68 5.34 -21.69 -8.72
N GLU A 69 5.10 -22.94 -8.35
CA GLU A 69 4.20 -23.28 -7.25
C GLU A 69 5.01 -23.37 -5.95
N GLU A 70 4.74 -22.46 -5.01
CA GLU A 70 5.23 -22.60 -3.65
C GLU A 70 4.21 -23.36 -2.80
N TYR A 71 4.59 -24.55 -2.34
CA TYR A 71 3.75 -25.34 -1.44
C TYR A 71 4.02 -24.98 0.02
N ARG A 72 2.95 -24.84 0.80
CA ARG A 72 3.04 -24.65 2.27
C ARG A 72 2.46 -25.87 2.97
N LYS A 73 3.20 -26.42 3.93
CA LYS A 73 2.67 -27.46 4.83
C LYS A 73 1.60 -26.81 5.72
N PRO A 74 0.39 -27.40 5.82
CA PRO A 74 -0.59 -26.92 6.77
C PRO A 74 -0.03 -27.00 8.19
N SER A 75 -0.29 -25.97 9.01
CA SER A 75 0.05 -26.02 10.43
C SER A 75 -1.06 -26.79 11.14
N GLU A 76 -0.71 -27.93 11.74
CA GLU A 76 -1.66 -28.65 12.59
C GLU A 76 -1.99 -27.82 13.84
N MET A 77 -3.26 -27.89 14.26
CA MET A 77 -3.71 -27.23 15.48
C MET A 77 -3.18 -28.00 16.69
N PRO A 78 -2.51 -27.34 17.66
CA PRO A 78 -2.10 -28.00 18.89
C PRO A 78 -3.33 -28.59 19.61
N GLN A 79 -3.26 -29.86 19.99
CA GLN A 79 -4.30 -30.46 20.82
C GLN A 79 -4.14 -29.93 22.25
N THR A 80 -5.24 -29.48 22.83
CA THR A 80 -5.29 -28.99 24.22
C THR A 80 -6.20 -29.88 25.07
N ASP A 81 -5.97 -29.89 26.38
CA ASP A 81 -6.74 -30.60 27.39
C ASP A 81 -8.19 -30.09 27.56
N GLY A 82 -8.53 -28.98 26.88
CA GLY A 82 -9.84 -28.35 26.90
C GLY A 82 -10.03 -27.38 28.08
N GLU A 83 -9.18 -27.47 29.10
CA GLU A 83 -9.16 -26.54 30.24
C GLU A 83 -8.37 -25.27 29.87
N HIS A 84 -7.29 -25.43 29.11
CA HIS A 84 -6.49 -24.33 28.58
C HIS A 84 -6.92 -23.96 27.16
N ARG A 85 -7.78 -22.95 27.04
CA ARG A 85 -8.16 -22.39 25.73
C ARG A 85 -6.93 -21.78 25.05
N LEU A 86 -6.67 -22.21 23.81
CA LEU A 86 -5.64 -21.62 22.96
C LEU A 86 -6.02 -20.19 22.57
N MET A 87 -5.15 -19.25 22.92
CA MET A 87 -5.25 -17.86 22.51
C MET A 87 -4.53 -17.65 21.17
N PRO A 88 -4.91 -16.64 20.36
CA PRO A 88 -4.33 -16.45 19.03
C PRO A 88 -2.80 -16.36 19.01
N TYR A 89 -2.20 -15.75 20.03
CA TYR A 89 -0.75 -15.61 20.16
C TYR A 89 -0.02 -16.91 20.55
N GLN A 90 -0.75 -17.96 20.92
CA GLN A 90 -0.21 -19.29 21.21
C GLN A 90 -0.22 -20.20 19.97
N LEU A 91 -0.83 -19.75 18.87
CA LEU A 91 -0.85 -20.49 17.61
C LEU A 91 0.43 -20.21 16.82
N LYS A 92 0.87 -21.21 16.05
CA LYS A 92 1.98 -21.03 15.10
C LYS A 92 1.53 -20.09 13.99
N ASN A 93 2.24 -18.97 13.84
CA ASN A 93 1.83 -17.86 12.96
C ASN A 93 1.88 -18.19 11.45
N ALA A 94 2.59 -19.26 11.05
CA ALA A 94 2.65 -19.67 9.64
C ALA A 94 3.00 -21.16 9.51
N GLY A 95 2.48 -21.77 8.45
CA GLY A 95 2.92 -23.08 7.98
C GLY A 95 4.33 -23.03 7.40
N GLU A 96 5.03 -24.16 7.44
CA GLU A 96 6.38 -24.30 6.88
C GLU A 96 6.33 -24.42 5.35
N ALA A 97 7.35 -23.92 4.67
CA ALA A 97 7.52 -24.20 3.25
C ALA A 97 7.70 -25.71 3.04
N SER A 98 6.97 -26.29 2.09
CA SER A 98 7.12 -27.67 1.66
C SER A 98 7.96 -27.70 0.41
N THR A 99 9.01 -28.52 0.39
CA THR A 99 9.79 -28.81 -0.81
C THR A 99 9.10 -29.86 -1.70
N ASP A 100 8.18 -30.63 -1.13
CA ASP A 100 7.52 -31.73 -1.81
C ASP A 100 6.14 -31.30 -2.34
N PRO A 101 5.79 -31.68 -3.57
CA PRO A 101 4.47 -31.43 -4.13
C PRO A 101 3.39 -32.21 -3.37
N PRO A 102 2.17 -31.65 -3.24
CA PRO A 102 1.06 -32.33 -2.60
C PRO A 102 0.67 -33.60 -3.37
N THR A 103 0.27 -34.63 -2.61
CA THR A 103 -0.31 -35.85 -3.17
C THR A 103 -1.57 -35.52 -3.99
N GLU A 104 -1.93 -36.36 -4.96
CA GLU A 104 -3.12 -36.15 -5.80
C GLU A 104 -4.39 -35.96 -4.97
N GLU A 105 -4.51 -36.72 -3.88
CA GLU A 105 -5.63 -36.60 -2.95
C GLU A 105 -5.68 -35.25 -2.22
N LYS A 106 -4.53 -34.59 -2.01
CA LYS A 106 -4.48 -33.25 -1.44
C LYS A 106 -4.69 -32.18 -2.51
N ARG A 107 -4.20 -32.40 -3.74
CA ARG A 107 -4.41 -31.50 -4.89
C ARG A 107 -5.89 -31.32 -5.22
N LYS A 108 -6.68 -32.39 -5.24
CA LYS A 108 -8.13 -32.31 -5.52
C LYS A 108 -8.89 -31.40 -4.54
N TRP A 109 -8.41 -31.29 -3.29
CA TRP A 109 -9.02 -30.45 -2.25
C TRP A 109 -8.29 -29.10 -2.06
N GLY A 110 -7.17 -28.88 -2.75
CA GLY A 110 -6.31 -27.70 -2.61
C GLY A 110 -6.79 -26.46 -3.37
N GLY A 111 -7.90 -26.58 -4.09
CA GLY A 111 -8.41 -25.53 -4.98
C GLY A 111 -7.76 -25.58 -6.37
N ILE A 112 -8.44 -24.95 -7.35
CA ILE A 112 -7.93 -24.77 -8.71
C ILE A 112 -6.73 -23.82 -8.63
N SER A 113 -5.69 -24.05 -9.45
CA SER A 113 -4.52 -23.17 -9.48
C SER A 113 -4.99 -21.73 -9.65
N SER A 114 -4.74 -20.89 -8.65
CA SER A 114 -5.04 -19.48 -8.75
C SER A 114 -4.02 -18.91 -9.73
N GLY A 115 -4.45 -18.69 -10.97
CA GLY A 115 -3.60 -18.08 -11.98
C GLY A 115 -2.89 -16.83 -11.44
N GLY A 116 -1.64 -16.65 -11.85
CA GLY A 116 -0.78 -15.57 -11.37
C GLY A 116 -1.46 -14.20 -11.45
N PHE A 117 -1.02 -13.28 -10.58
CA PHE A 117 -1.63 -11.95 -10.42
C PHE A 117 -1.98 -11.29 -11.78
N GLY A 118 -3.28 -11.24 -12.10
CA GLY A 118 -3.80 -10.62 -13.33
C GLY A 118 -4.19 -11.56 -14.47
N SER A 119 -3.92 -12.86 -14.41
CA SER A 119 -4.39 -13.81 -15.43
C SER A 119 -5.81 -14.28 -15.10
N GLY A 120 -6.82 -13.58 -15.62
CA GLY A 120 -8.23 -13.99 -15.53
C GLY A 120 -8.57 -15.21 -16.40
N GLY A 121 -7.75 -16.26 -16.38
CA GLY A 121 -7.99 -17.50 -17.12
C GLY A 121 -8.79 -18.48 -16.28
N THR A 122 -9.86 -19.03 -16.85
CA THR A 122 -10.59 -20.16 -16.25
C THR A 122 -9.67 -21.39 -16.27
N GLY A 123 -9.27 -21.89 -15.10
CA GLY A 123 -8.45 -23.11 -15.00
C GLY A 123 -9.11 -24.27 -15.75
N HIS A 124 -8.33 -24.99 -16.55
CA HIS A 124 -8.77 -26.23 -17.20
C HIS A 124 -8.81 -27.33 -16.13
N GLY A 125 -9.99 -27.91 -15.93
CA GLY A 125 -10.15 -29.12 -15.14
C GLY A 125 -10.24 -30.30 -16.09
N ASP A 126 -9.21 -31.15 -16.08
CA ASP A 126 -9.26 -32.51 -16.60
C ASP A 126 -9.17 -33.48 -15.42
#